data_AF-A0A534K309-F1
#
_entry.id   AF-A0A534K309-F1
#
_cell.length_a   1.000
_cell.length_b   1.000
_cell.length_c   1.000
_cell.angle_alpha   90.00
_cell.angle_beta   90.00
_cell.angle_gamma   90.00
#
_symmetry.space_group_name_H-M   'P 1'
#
loop_
_entity.id
_entity.type
_entity.pdbx_description
1 polymer ?
#
loop_
_entity_poly.entity_id
_entity_poly.type
_entity_poly.pdbx_seq_one_letter_code
_entity_poly.pdbx_strand_id
1 'polypeptide(L)'
;MPDEAPKATAPAEGAAPAPKALVRPPDAKENFRYIVRLSNTDLTGARSVVYALTSVSGVGTRIAETVADLAGVSRSERIGNLTEQETEKLESVLSKLGELLPAWMVNRPDDPETGTDLHLFGSDVELRLRDDINRMKMIRSYRGIRHEQGQKVRGQRTRSNGRTGLTVGVIKKTAIAAAKAAEKEEGGKKEKKE
;
A
#
# COMPACT_ATOMS: atom_id res chain seq x y z
N MET A 1 13.17 2.90 46.95
CA MET A 1 14.14 2.69 45.87
C MET A 1 14.01 1.25 45.40
N PRO A 2 13.20 0.96 44.38
CA PRO A 2 13.25 -0.30 43.66
C PRO A 2 14.12 -0.17 42.41
N ASP A 3 15.07 -1.08 42.26
CA ASP A 3 16.00 -1.22 41.13
C ASP A 3 15.29 -1.21 39.77
N GLU A 4 15.74 -0.30 38.92
CA GLU A 4 15.33 -0.15 37.52
C GLU A 4 16.07 -1.21 36.68
N ALA A 5 15.38 -2.29 36.33
CA ALA A 5 15.95 -3.34 35.48
C ALA A 5 16.35 -2.76 34.10
N PRO A 6 17.55 -3.06 33.57
CA PRO A 6 18.02 -2.47 32.32
C PRO A 6 17.16 -2.96 31.15
N LYS A 7 16.56 -1.99 30.46
CA LYS A 7 15.78 -2.16 29.24
C LYS A 7 16.62 -2.91 28.19
N ALA A 8 16.19 -4.12 27.83
CA ALA A 8 16.83 -4.92 26.79
C ALA A 8 16.99 -4.09 25.51
N THR A 9 18.23 -3.91 25.07
CA THR A 9 18.56 -3.28 23.80
C THR A 9 17.98 -4.13 22.67
N ALA A 10 17.24 -3.47 21.79
CA ALA A 10 16.63 -4.10 20.62
C ALA A 10 17.70 -4.85 19.80
N PRO A 11 17.45 -6.09 19.36
CA PRO A 11 18.38 -6.79 18.49
C PRO A 11 18.51 -6.03 17.17
N ALA A 12 19.76 -5.84 16.74
CA ALA A 12 20.15 -5.12 15.54
C ALA A 12 19.32 -5.54 14.33
N GLU A 13 18.72 -4.54 13.66
CA GLU A 13 18.05 -4.70 12.38
C GLU A 13 18.99 -5.40 11.41
N GLY A 14 18.62 -6.60 10.97
CA GLY A 14 19.28 -7.27 9.87
C GLY A 14 19.26 -6.33 8.66
N ALA A 15 20.43 -6.09 8.08
CA ALA A 15 20.61 -5.21 6.93
C ALA A 15 19.47 -5.41 5.93
N ALA A 16 18.69 -4.34 5.71
CA ALA A 16 17.66 -4.33 4.69
C ALA A 16 18.27 -4.87 3.39
N PRO A 17 17.60 -5.80 2.69
CA PRO A 17 18.11 -6.29 1.41
C PRO A 17 18.39 -5.07 0.54
N ALA A 18 19.63 -4.95 0.06
CA ALA A 18 20.07 -3.84 -0.77
C ALA A 18 18.99 -3.54 -1.82
N PRO A 19 18.62 -2.27 -2.03
CA PRO A 19 17.57 -1.94 -2.98
C PRO A 19 17.96 -2.56 -4.31
N LYS A 20 17.10 -3.45 -4.84
CA LYS A 20 17.34 -4.09 -6.13
C LYS A 20 17.71 -2.98 -7.10
N ALA A 21 18.94 -3.02 -7.64
CA ALA A 21 19.40 -2.03 -8.60
C ALA A 21 18.34 -1.92 -9.71
N LEU A 22 17.94 -0.69 -10.03
CA LEU A 22 16.95 -0.42 -11.06
C LEU A 22 17.48 -0.95 -12.38
N VAL A 23 17.04 -2.15 -12.78
CA VAL A 23 17.44 -2.76 -14.04
C VAL A 23 16.96 -1.87 -15.17
N ARG A 24 17.89 -1.32 -15.95
CA ARG A 24 17.55 -0.54 -17.15
C ARG A 24 16.72 -1.46 -18.06
N PRO A 25 15.48 -1.09 -18.36
CA PRO A 25 14.68 -1.94 -19.21
C PRO A 25 15.17 -1.98 -20.66
N PRO A 26 14.95 -3.08 -21.39
CA PRO A 26 15.44 -3.26 -22.76
C PRO A 26 14.90 -2.21 -23.75
N ASP A 27 13.70 -1.65 -23.49
CA ASP A 27 13.01 -0.70 -24.39
C ASP A 27 13.12 0.77 -23.94
N ALA A 28 14.15 1.10 -23.15
CA ALA A 28 14.35 2.45 -22.61
C ALA A 28 14.84 3.42 -23.70
N LYS A 29 14.02 4.44 -24.03
CA LYS A 29 14.42 5.58 -24.89
C LYS A 29 15.54 6.39 -24.21
N GLU A 30 16.21 7.27 -24.97
CA GLU A 30 17.37 8.03 -24.48
C GLU A 30 17.05 8.93 -23.27
N ASN A 31 15.85 9.51 -23.23
CA ASN A 31 15.37 10.36 -22.13
C ASN A 31 14.49 9.58 -21.13
N PHE A 32 15.00 8.46 -20.60
CA PHE A 32 14.23 7.61 -19.69
C PHE A 32 14.17 8.18 -18.26
N ARG A 33 12.96 8.45 -17.78
CA ARG A 33 12.70 8.87 -16.39
C ARG A 33 12.43 7.64 -15.52
N TYR A 34 13.32 7.36 -14.57
CA TYR A 34 13.16 6.23 -13.64
C TYR A 34 12.02 6.44 -12.63
N ILE A 35 11.74 7.69 -12.30
CA ILE A 35 10.69 8.10 -11.37
C ILE A 35 9.87 9.18 -12.07
N VAL A 36 8.56 8.96 -12.14
CA VAL A 36 7.59 9.93 -12.65
C VAL A 36 6.63 10.20 -11.51
N ARG A 37 6.47 11.46 -11.10
CA ARG A 37 5.52 11.81 -10.04
C ARG A 37 4.20 12.24 -10.67
N LEU A 38 3.11 11.64 -10.23
CA LEU A 38 1.76 11.90 -10.74
C LEU A 38 0.78 11.91 -9.57
N SER A 39 -0.05 12.96 -9.47
CA SER A 39 -1.08 13.09 -8.43
C SER A 39 -0.60 12.75 -7.02
N ASN A 40 0.50 13.39 -6.59
CA ASN A 40 1.15 13.20 -5.28
C ASN A 40 1.75 11.80 -5.01
N THR A 41 1.86 10.94 -6.02
CA THR A 41 2.45 9.60 -5.89
C THR A 41 3.66 9.42 -6.81
N ASP A 42 4.66 8.67 -6.34
CA ASP A 42 5.86 8.37 -7.13
C ASP A 42 5.66 7.06 -7.92
N LEU A 43 5.67 7.17 -9.24
CA LEU A 43 5.48 6.06 -10.17
C LEU A 43 6.83 5.53 -10.66
N THR A 44 6.96 4.20 -10.70
CA THR A 44 8.15 3.54 -11.20
C THR A 44 8.19 3.54 -12.74
N GLY A 45 9.19 4.21 -13.31
CA GLY A 45 9.39 4.38 -14.75
C GLY A 45 9.52 3.08 -15.56
N ALA A 46 9.99 2.01 -14.92
CA ALA A 46 10.23 0.72 -15.57
C ALA A 46 8.95 -0.06 -15.89
N ARG A 47 7.83 0.24 -15.23
CA ARG A 47 6.53 -0.41 -15.45
C ARG A 47 5.83 0.17 -16.67
N SER A 48 4.93 -0.60 -17.28
CA SER A 48 4.07 -0.08 -18.35
C SER A 48 3.09 0.96 -17.80
N VAL A 49 2.54 1.83 -18.67
CA VAL A 49 1.61 2.90 -18.26
C VAL A 49 0.46 2.35 -17.40
N VAL A 50 -0.18 1.27 -17.84
CA VAL A 50 -1.33 0.67 -17.11
C VAL A 50 -0.92 0.26 -15.70
N TYR A 51 0.18 -0.49 -15.55
CA TYR A 51 0.62 -0.98 -14.24
C TYR A 51 1.27 0.11 -13.38
N ALA A 52 1.86 1.13 -13.99
CA ALA A 52 2.39 2.27 -13.26
C ALA A 52 1.24 3.06 -12.62
N LEU A 53 0.17 3.36 -13.38
CA LEU A 53 -1.00 4.08 -12.87
C LEU A 53 -1.71 3.36 -11.71
N THR A 54 -1.65 2.02 -11.64
CA THR A 54 -2.22 1.29 -10.49
C THR A 54 -1.56 1.57 -9.14
N SER A 55 -0.38 2.20 -9.13
CA SER A 55 0.25 2.67 -7.89
C SER A 55 -0.52 3.85 -7.28
N VAL A 56 -1.30 4.58 -8.08
CA VAL A 56 -2.19 5.64 -7.58
C VAL A 56 -3.38 4.98 -6.89
N SER A 57 -3.60 5.30 -5.61
CA SER A 57 -4.77 4.82 -4.87
C SER A 57 -6.06 5.24 -5.58
N GLY A 58 -7.03 4.33 -5.70
CA GLY A 58 -8.28 4.56 -6.43
C GLY A 58 -8.23 4.21 -7.92
N VAL A 59 -7.04 4.04 -8.52
CA VAL A 59 -6.91 3.65 -9.94
C VAL A 59 -6.60 2.16 -10.06
N GLY A 60 -7.55 1.39 -10.59
CA GLY A 60 -7.36 -0.02 -10.93
C GLY A 60 -6.82 -0.23 -12.34
N THR A 61 -6.53 -1.48 -12.73
CA THR A 61 -6.07 -1.82 -14.08
C THR A 61 -7.06 -1.40 -15.16
N ARG A 62 -8.36 -1.65 -14.96
CA ARG A 62 -9.41 -1.22 -15.90
C ARG A 62 -9.48 0.29 -16.07
N ILE A 63 -9.38 1.02 -14.97
CA ILE A 63 -9.42 2.47 -14.98
C ILE A 63 -8.18 3.04 -15.63
N ALA A 64 -7.01 2.45 -15.36
CA ALA A 64 -5.77 2.81 -16.01
C ALA A 64 -5.80 2.57 -17.54
N GLU A 65 -6.43 1.47 -18.00
CA GLU A 65 -6.68 1.22 -19.43
C GLU A 65 -7.54 2.34 -20.04
N THR A 66 -8.68 2.66 -19.41
CA THR A 66 -9.58 3.71 -19.92
C THR A 66 -8.94 5.10 -19.91
N VAL A 67 -8.14 5.42 -18.88
CA VAL A 67 -7.41 6.69 -18.79
C VAL A 67 -6.36 6.78 -19.88
N ALA A 68 -5.62 5.70 -20.16
CA ALA A 68 -4.65 5.66 -21.25
C ALA A 68 -5.32 5.83 -22.61
N ASP A 69 -6.46 5.18 -22.84
CA ASP A 69 -7.23 5.30 -24.08
C ASP A 69 -7.76 6.71 -24.30
N LEU A 70 -8.34 7.33 -23.27
CA LEU A 70 -8.86 8.69 -23.32
C LEU A 70 -7.76 9.73 -23.51
N ALA A 71 -6.58 9.50 -22.94
CA ALA A 71 -5.41 10.35 -23.13
C ALA A 71 -4.72 10.13 -24.49
N GLY A 72 -5.08 9.07 -25.23
CA GLY A 72 -4.43 8.69 -26.48
C GLY A 72 -2.99 8.17 -26.30
N VAL A 73 -2.65 7.70 -25.09
CA VAL A 73 -1.33 7.17 -24.75
C VAL A 73 -1.34 5.65 -24.88
N SER A 74 -0.25 5.07 -25.40
CA SER A 74 -0.20 3.62 -25.57
C SER A 74 -0.13 2.88 -24.23
N ARG A 75 -0.92 1.80 -24.10
CA ARG A 75 -1.05 1.03 -22.84
C ARG A 75 0.22 0.25 -22.48
N SER A 76 0.98 -0.17 -23.49
CA SER A 76 2.14 -1.06 -23.36
C SER A 76 3.46 -0.33 -23.20
N GLU A 77 3.52 0.97 -23.56
CA GLU A 77 4.73 1.74 -23.35
C GLU A 77 5.06 1.88 -21.87
N ARG A 78 6.32 2.16 -21.60
CA ARG A 78 6.82 2.41 -20.24
C ARG A 78 6.52 3.84 -19.87
N ILE A 79 6.06 4.06 -18.64
CA ILE A 79 5.74 5.42 -18.18
C ILE A 79 6.97 6.33 -18.20
N GLY A 80 8.16 5.77 -17.97
CA GLY A 80 9.44 6.50 -18.03
C GLY A 80 9.84 6.96 -19.44
N ASN A 81 9.20 6.44 -20.50
CA ASN A 81 9.41 6.87 -21.88
C ASN A 81 8.45 8.00 -22.31
N LEU A 82 7.46 8.35 -21.48
CA LEU A 82 6.47 9.37 -21.80
C LEU A 82 7.06 10.78 -21.73
N THR A 83 6.54 11.65 -22.56
CA THR A 83 6.81 13.08 -22.52
C THR A 83 6.04 13.74 -21.39
N GLU A 84 6.51 14.92 -20.95
CA GLU A 84 5.86 15.68 -19.88
C GLU A 84 4.43 16.11 -20.25
N GLN A 85 4.21 16.39 -21.53
CA GLN A 85 2.88 16.73 -22.05
C GLN A 85 1.91 15.55 -21.97
N GLU A 86 2.38 14.33 -22.22
CA GLU A 86 1.56 13.12 -22.07
C GLU A 86 1.24 12.83 -20.60
N THR A 87 2.19 13.08 -19.69
CA THR A 87 1.93 12.94 -18.25
C THR A 87 0.92 13.96 -17.74
N GLU A 88 0.97 15.20 -18.22
CA GLU A 88 0.00 16.25 -17.87
C GLU A 88 -1.40 15.93 -18.42
N LYS A 89 -1.48 15.35 -19.63
CA LYS A 89 -2.74 14.84 -20.18
C LYS A 89 -3.33 13.75 -19.30
N LEU A 90 -2.53 12.78 -18.86
CA LEU A 90 -2.99 11.71 -17.95
C LEU A 90 -3.55 12.28 -16.64
N GLU A 91 -2.89 13.30 -16.07
CA GLU A 91 -3.37 13.97 -14.86
C GLU A 91 -4.68 14.75 -15.08
N SER A 92 -4.81 15.41 -16.23
CA SER A 92 -6.04 16.13 -16.60
C SER A 92 -7.23 15.18 -16.79
N VAL A 93 -7.00 13.99 -17.35
CA VAL A 93 -8.02 12.96 -17.54
C VAL A 93 -8.41 12.33 -16.20
N LEU A 94 -7.44 12.07 -15.32
CA LEU A 94 -7.69 11.55 -13.97
C LEU A 94 -8.56 12.52 -13.15
N SER A 95 -8.29 13.82 -13.24
CA SER A 95 -9.08 14.84 -12.52
C SER A 95 -10.53 14.91 -13.03
N LYS A 96 -10.76 14.64 -14.33
CA LYS A 96 -12.09 14.69 -14.98
C LYS A 96 -12.80 13.34 -15.01
N LEU A 97 -12.26 12.34 -14.33
CA LEU A 97 -12.73 10.97 -14.47
C LEU A 97 -14.16 10.76 -13.97
N GLY A 98 -14.62 11.58 -13.02
CA GLY A 98 -16.00 11.54 -12.52
C GLY A 98 -17.07 11.91 -13.57
N GLU A 99 -16.75 12.78 -14.52
CA GLU A 99 -17.69 13.22 -15.55
C GLU A 99 -17.63 12.35 -16.81
N LEU A 100 -16.43 11.86 -17.14
CA LEU A 100 -16.17 11.09 -18.35
C LEU A 100 -16.64 9.64 -18.23
N LEU A 101 -16.66 9.09 -17.01
CA LEU A 101 -17.05 7.71 -16.77
C LEU A 101 -18.54 7.57 -16.48
N PRO A 102 -19.17 6.46 -16.92
CA PRO A 102 -20.49 6.08 -16.45
C PRO A 102 -20.51 5.87 -14.93
N ALA A 103 -21.63 6.21 -14.28
CA ALA A 103 -21.82 6.10 -12.82
C ALA A 103 -21.39 4.74 -12.23
N TRP A 104 -21.62 3.64 -12.94
CA TRP A 104 -21.28 2.28 -12.49
C TRP A 104 -19.77 1.98 -12.46
N MET A 105 -18.95 2.76 -13.17
CA MET A 105 -17.50 2.60 -13.23
C MET A 105 -16.77 3.45 -12.18
N VAL A 106 -17.48 4.37 -11.53
CA VAL A 106 -16.93 5.29 -10.54
C VAL A 106 -16.80 4.60 -9.18
N ASN A 107 -15.78 4.98 -8.39
CA ASN A 107 -15.49 4.33 -7.09
C ASN A 107 -16.50 4.69 -6.00
N ARG A 108 -17.08 5.90 -6.07
CA ARG A 108 -18.04 6.42 -5.10
C ARG A 108 -19.26 7.00 -5.83
N PRO A 109 -20.20 6.12 -6.24
CA PRO A 109 -21.50 6.55 -6.73
C PRO A 109 -22.35 7.08 -5.59
N ASP A 110 -23.21 8.06 -5.87
CA ASP A 110 -24.16 8.67 -4.92
C ASP A 110 -23.54 9.04 -3.56
N ASP A 111 -22.58 9.98 -3.56
CA ASP A 111 -21.96 10.41 -2.31
C ASP A 111 -23.00 11.01 -1.33
N PRO A 112 -23.05 10.58 -0.06
CA PRO A 112 -24.07 11.02 0.89
C PRO A 112 -24.03 12.52 1.26
N GLU A 113 -22.94 13.24 0.98
CA GLU A 113 -22.83 14.67 1.29
C GLU A 113 -23.18 15.53 0.08
N THR A 114 -22.67 15.17 -1.10
CA THR A 114 -22.76 15.97 -2.32
C THR A 114 -23.85 15.49 -3.29
N GLY A 115 -24.25 14.23 -3.22
CA GLY A 115 -25.27 13.64 -4.09
C GLY A 115 -24.82 13.45 -5.54
N THR A 116 -23.53 13.66 -5.85
CA THR A 116 -22.96 13.46 -7.18
C THR A 116 -22.05 12.23 -7.21
N ASP A 117 -21.82 11.71 -8.42
CA ASP A 117 -20.87 10.61 -8.64
C ASP A 117 -19.43 11.13 -8.60
N LEU A 118 -18.61 10.56 -7.72
CA LEU A 118 -17.24 11.01 -7.49
C LEU A 118 -16.24 9.88 -7.69
N HIS A 119 -15.24 10.13 -8.54
CA HIS A 119 -14.07 9.26 -8.61
C HIS A 119 -12.98 9.75 -7.66
N LEU A 120 -12.88 9.12 -6.49
CA LEU A 120 -11.83 9.41 -5.52
C LEU A 120 -10.50 8.74 -5.93
N PHE A 121 -9.42 9.49 -5.86
CA PHE A 121 -8.06 9.01 -6.09
C PHE A 121 -7.06 9.56 -5.05
N GLY A 122 -5.88 8.95 -4.97
CA GLY A 122 -4.80 9.39 -4.09
C GLY A 122 -5.17 9.39 -2.60
N SER A 123 -4.87 10.49 -1.93
CA SER A 123 -5.12 10.69 -0.48
C SER A 123 -6.61 10.74 -0.13
N ASP A 124 -7.46 11.16 -1.08
CA ASP A 124 -8.89 11.39 -0.81
C ASP A 124 -9.62 10.08 -0.49
N VAL A 125 -9.17 8.97 -1.07
CA VAL A 125 -9.69 7.63 -0.77
C VAL A 125 -9.53 7.30 0.71
N GLU A 126 -8.37 7.58 1.29
CA GLU A 126 -8.10 7.26 2.70
C GLU A 126 -8.83 8.19 3.66
N LEU A 127 -8.92 9.47 3.31
CA LEU A 127 -9.64 10.47 4.11
C LEU A 127 -11.12 10.11 4.19
N ARG A 128 -11.78 9.87 3.04
CA ARG A 128 -13.19 9.52 3.00
C ARG A 128 -13.49 8.20 3.70
N LEU A 129 -12.61 7.20 3.58
CA LEU A 129 -12.75 5.94 4.31
C LEU A 129 -12.67 6.14 5.83
N ARG A 130 -11.77 7.01 6.31
CA ARG A 130 -11.71 7.37 7.74
C ARG A 130 -12.98 8.06 8.19
N ASP A 131 -13.48 9.01 7.42
CA ASP A 131 -14.70 9.76 7.76
C ASP A 131 -15.92 8.86 7.81
N ASP A 132 -16.09 7.96 6.83
CA ASP A 132 -17.19 6.99 6.81
C ASP A 132 -17.12 6.03 8.01
N ILE A 133 -15.93 5.57 8.40
CA ILE A 133 -15.74 4.74 9.60
C ILE A 133 -16.02 5.52 10.87
N ASN A 134 -15.56 6.76 10.96
CA ASN A 134 -15.81 7.62 12.12
C ASN A 134 -17.31 7.92 12.26
N ARG A 135 -18.01 8.19 11.16
CA ARG A 135 -19.47 8.33 11.12
C ARG A 135 -20.16 7.06 11.65
N MET A 136 -19.74 5.88 11.18
CA MET A 136 -20.30 4.59 11.66
C MET A 136 -20.08 4.36 13.16
N LYS A 137 -18.93 4.78 13.70
CA LYS A 137 -18.59 4.71 15.14
C LYS A 137 -19.43 5.67 15.97
N MET A 138 -19.57 6.92 15.53
CA MET A 138 -20.39 7.94 16.19
C MET A 138 -21.85 7.52 16.29
N ILE A 139 -22.42 6.95 15.22
CA ILE A 139 -23.79 6.42 15.19
C ILE A 139 -23.95 5.18 16.09
N ARG A 140 -22.85 4.52 16.48
CA ARG A 140 -22.83 3.20 17.16
C ARG A 140 -23.57 2.11 16.38
N SER A 141 -23.46 2.16 15.06
CA SER A 141 -23.93 1.05 14.20
C SER A 141 -23.17 -0.25 14.52
N TYR A 142 -23.80 -1.41 14.29
CA TYR A 142 -23.13 -2.70 14.50
C TYR A 142 -21.79 -2.79 13.74
N ARG A 143 -21.75 -2.29 12.50
CA ARG A 143 -20.52 -2.20 11.71
C ARG A 143 -19.49 -1.29 12.37
N GLY A 144 -19.90 -0.14 12.89
CA GLY A 144 -19.05 0.80 13.63
C GLY A 144 -18.40 0.19 14.87
N ILE A 145 -19.19 -0.50 15.70
CA ILE A 145 -18.69 -1.20 16.89
C ILE A 145 -17.67 -2.28 16.50
N ARG A 146 -17.91 -3.00 15.40
CA ARG A 146 -16.96 -4.01 14.89
C ARG A 146 -15.67 -3.38 14.37
N HIS A 147 -15.75 -2.22 13.69
CA HIS A 147 -14.59 -1.44 13.28
C HIS A 147 -13.79 -0.90 14.48
N GLU A 148 -14.47 -0.51 15.56
CA GLU A 148 -13.83 -0.09 16.81
C GLU A 148 -13.08 -1.26 17.49
N GLN A 149 -13.67 -2.45 17.51
CA GLN A 149 -13.06 -3.66 18.04
C GLN A 149 -12.03 -4.32 17.10
N GLY A 150 -11.79 -3.77 15.90
CA GLY A 150 -10.89 -4.35 14.89
C GLY A 150 -11.36 -5.70 14.33
N GLN A 151 -12.65 -6.03 14.45
CA GLN A 151 -13.21 -7.29 13.99
C GLN A 151 -13.70 -7.21 12.54
N LYS A 152 -13.76 -8.38 11.89
CA LYS A 152 -14.36 -8.53 10.56
C LYS A 152 -15.84 -8.10 10.56
N VAL A 153 -16.25 -7.33 9.57
CA VAL A 153 -17.53 -6.59 9.56
C VAL A 153 -18.64 -7.28 8.75
N ARG A 154 -18.29 -8.03 7.69
CA ARG A 154 -19.26 -8.65 6.74
C ARG A 154 -19.87 -9.97 7.24
N GLY A 155 -20.07 -10.15 8.55
CA GLY A 155 -20.65 -11.38 9.11
C GLY A 155 -19.76 -12.63 8.99
N GLN A 156 -18.46 -12.45 8.74
CA GLN A 156 -17.51 -13.55 8.65
C GLN A 156 -17.37 -14.28 10.00
N ARG A 157 -17.25 -15.62 9.96
CA ARG A 157 -17.06 -16.45 11.17
C ARG A 157 -15.72 -16.13 11.86
N THR A 158 -15.77 -15.57 13.07
CA THR A 158 -14.58 -15.16 13.86
C THR A 158 -14.12 -16.21 14.89
N ARG A 159 -14.87 -17.30 15.07
CA ARG A 159 -14.47 -18.42 15.95
C ARG A 159 -13.18 -19.11 15.47
N SER A 160 -13.10 -19.37 14.16
CA SER A 160 -11.95 -20.05 13.53
C SER A 160 -11.05 -19.10 12.74
N ASN A 161 -11.63 -18.12 12.03
CA ASN A 161 -10.89 -17.30 11.06
C ASN A 161 -10.55 -15.91 11.61
N GLY A 162 -9.44 -15.33 11.13
CA GLY A 162 -9.04 -13.97 11.48
C GLY A 162 -8.57 -13.82 12.92
N ARG A 163 -8.02 -14.90 13.51
CA ARG A 163 -7.38 -14.87 14.82
C ARG A 163 -5.99 -14.27 14.67
N THR A 164 -5.72 -13.19 15.39
CA THR A 164 -4.39 -12.59 15.51
C THR A 164 -3.73 -13.14 16.77
N GLY A 165 -2.76 -14.02 16.59
CA GLY A 165 -1.99 -14.70 17.64
C GLY A 165 -1.11 -15.78 17.03
N LEU A 166 0.00 -16.13 17.69
CA LEU A 166 0.83 -17.27 17.28
C LEU A 166 -0.04 -18.53 17.25
N THR A 167 -0.03 -19.25 16.13
CA THR A 167 -0.52 -20.63 16.10
C THR A 167 0.26 -21.39 17.15
N VAL A 168 -0.42 -21.82 18.22
CA VAL A 168 0.18 -22.61 19.30
C VAL A 168 0.82 -23.84 18.63
N GLY A 169 2.15 -23.86 18.50
CA GLY A 169 2.90 -25.00 17.97
C GLY A 169 3.78 -24.81 16.73
N VAL A 170 3.82 -23.65 16.05
CA VAL A 170 4.76 -23.46 14.92
C VAL A 170 5.75 -22.34 15.21
N ILE A 171 6.79 -22.68 15.98
CA ILE A 171 8.01 -21.88 16.01
C ILE A 171 8.76 -22.15 14.70
N LYS A 172 8.92 -21.13 13.85
CA LYS A 172 9.73 -21.28 12.62
C LYS A 172 11.14 -21.69 13.03
N LYS A 173 11.70 -22.72 12.37
CA LYS A 173 13.04 -23.28 12.63
C LYS A 173 14.14 -22.21 12.68
N THR A 174 13.97 -21.12 11.93
CA THR A 174 14.84 -19.95 11.91
C THR A 174 14.83 -19.15 13.22
N ALA A 175 13.68 -19.04 13.90
CA ALA A 175 13.57 -18.38 15.20
C ALA A 175 14.23 -19.22 16.32
N ILE A 176 14.13 -20.55 16.24
CA ILE A 176 14.84 -21.47 17.16
C ILE A 176 16.36 -21.38 16.92
N ALA A 177 16.79 -21.33 15.65
CA ALA A 177 18.21 -21.21 15.31
C ALA A 177 18.80 -19.87 15.79
N ALA A 178 18.05 -18.77 15.69
CA ALA A 178 18.47 -17.46 16.19
C ALA A 178 18.56 -17.45 17.72
N ALA A 179 17.59 -18.07 18.42
CA ALA A 179 17.63 -18.20 19.88
C ALA A 179 18.82 -19.08 20.35
N LYS A 180 19.08 -20.21 19.68
CA LYS A 180 20.24 -21.07 19.99
C LYS A 180 21.59 -20.42 19.65
N ALA A 181 21.64 -19.55 18.64
CA ALA A 181 22.84 -18.79 18.31
C ALA A 181 23.12 -17.73 19.39
N ALA A 182 22.08 -17.05 19.88
CA ALA A 182 22.20 -16.08 20.98
C ALA A 182 22.66 -16.73 22.29
N GLU A 183 22.14 -17.91 22.65
CA GLU A 183 22.59 -18.64 23.84
C GLU A 183 24.06 -19.10 23.76
N LYS A 184 24.56 -19.43 22.56
CA LYS A 184 25.97 -19.81 22.36
C LYS A 184 26.93 -18.63 22.50
N GLU A 185 26.52 -17.42 22.11
CA GLU A 185 27.35 -16.22 22.28
C GLU A 185 27.45 -15.77 23.75
N GLU A 186 26.40 -15.97 24.55
CA GLU A 186 26.45 -15.68 25.99
C GLU A 186 27.31 -16.68 26.77
N GLY A 187 27.31 -17.96 26.39
CA GLY A 187 28.19 -18.98 26.98
C GLY A 187 29.68 -18.71 26.73
N GLY A 188 30.05 -18.32 25.51
CA GLY A 188 31.45 -18.04 25.15
C GLY A 188 32.04 -16.78 25.80
N LYS A 189 31.20 -15.85 26.27
CA LYS A 189 31.65 -14.68 27.06
C LYS A 189 31.94 -15.01 28.53
N LYS A 190 31.35 -16.07 29.08
CA LYS A 190 31.63 -16.51 30.47
C LYS A 190 32.93 -17.30 30.59
N GLU A 191 33.30 -18.11 29.60
CA GLU A 191 34.56 -18.88 29.61
C GLU A 191 35.83 -18.04 29.40
N LYS A 192 35.72 -16.79 28.93
CA LYS A 192 36.88 -15.89 28.73
C LYS A 192 37.20 -14.99 29.93
N LYS A 193 36.52 -15.17 31.07
CA LYS A 193 36.67 -14.29 32.24
C LYS A 193 37.21 -14.99 33.51
N GLU A 194 37.77 -16.19 33.38
CA GLU A 194 38.61 -16.84 34.41
C GLU A 194 40.06 -16.95 33.93
#